data_AF-E2AL88-F1
#
_entry.id   AF-E2AL88-F1
#
_cell.length_a   1.000
_cell.length_b   1.000
_cell.length_c   1.000
_cell.angle_alpha   90.00
_cell.angle_beta   90.00
_cell.angle_gamma   90.00
#
_symmetry.space_group_name_H-M   'P 1'
#
loop_
_entity.id
_entity.type
_entity.pdbx_description
1 polymer ?
#
loop_
_entity_poly.entity_id
_entity_poly.type
_entity_poly.pdbx_seq_one_letter_code
_entity_poly.pdbx_strand_id
1 'polypeptide(L)'
;YGDNWMGHGAHFWQWPPRSPDYNPCDFFLWGALKERIYFNRIETQDELEEQIAIAFTTTQRQHIRNATGSVAYRTNKCLEANGGHFQHLM
;
A
#
# COMPACT_ATOMS: atom_id res chain seq x y z
N TYR A 1 22.27 12.36 4.38
CA TYR A 1 20.82 12.14 4.54
C TYR A 1 20.66 11.06 5.60
N GLY A 2 20.69 11.34 6.90
CA GLY A 2 19.68 12.08 7.66
C GLY A 2 18.82 11.06 8.42
N ASP A 3 19.22 10.72 9.65
CA ASP A 3 18.73 9.62 10.50
C ASP A 3 17.29 9.74 11.02
N ASN A 4 16.37 10.17 10.16
CA ASN A 4 14.95 10.29 10.51
C ASN A 4 14.20 9.03 10.08
N TRP A 5 14.46 7.93 10.79
CA TRP A 5 13.82 6.63 10.62
C TRP A 5 12.47 6.63 11.35
N MET A 6 11.34 6.60 10.62
CA MET A 6 10.02 6.49 11.23
C MET A 6 9.60 5.03 11.36
N GLY A 7 9.46 4.57 12.60
CA GLY A 7 8.98 3.24 12.94
C GLY A 7 8.83 3.06 14.44
N HIS A 8 7.84 3.70 15.06
CA HIS A 8 7.47 3.40 16.45
C HIS A 8 6.91 1.95 16.51
N GLY A 9 7.80 0.97 16.73
CA GLY A 9 7.45 -0.41 17.10
C GLY A 9 7.96 -1.54 16.19
N ALA A 10 8.56 -1.26 15.03
CA ALA A 10 9.08 -2.31 14.15
C ALA A 10 10.56 -2.60 14.43
N HIS A 11 10.86 -3.34 15.51
CA HIS A 11 12.23 -3.68 15.94
C HIS A 11 13.04 -4.53 14.94
N PHE A 12 12.47 -4.85 13.77
CA PHE A 12 13.00 -5.81 12.80
C PHE A 12 12.96 -5.32 11.34
N TRP A 13 12.25 -4.23 11.01
CA TRP A 13 12.14 -3.73 9.62
C TRP A 13 12.49 -2.25 9.56
N GLN A 14 13.73 -1.96 9.13
CA GLN A 14 14.19 -0.60 8.85
C GLN A 14 13.66 -0.18 7.48
N TRP A 15 12.75 0.80 7.46
CA TRP A 15 12.18 1.34 6.22
C TRP A 15 12.83 2.69 5.87
N PRO A 16 13.24 2.92 4.62
CA PRO A 16 13.71 4.23 4.21
C PRO A 16 12.60 5.29 4.39
N PRO A 17 12.96 6.53 4.76
CA PRO A 17 11.98 7.61 4.85
C PRO A 17 11.30 7.83 3.49
N ARG A 18 9.97 8.00 3.50
CA ARG A 18 9.13 8.26 2.31
C ARG A 18 9.09 7.13 1.27
N SER A 19 8.97 5.88 1.70
CA SER A 19 8.88 4.75 0.76
C SER A 19 7.51 4.05 0.76
N PRO A 20 6.45 4.71 0.27
CA PRO A 20 5.13 4.08 0.11
C PRO A 20 5.18 2.90 -0.87
N ASP A 21 6.19 2.84 -1.75
CA ASP A 21 6.40 1.76 -2.69
C ASP A 21 6.75 0.40 -2.05
N TYR A 22 7.05 0.37 -0.75
CA TYR A 22 7.33 -0.86 -0.01
C TYR A 22 6.24 -1.33 0.94
N ASN A 23 5.18 -0.54 1.11
CA ASN A 23 4.04 -0.93 1.92
C ASN A 23 2.89 -1.39 1.00
N PRO A 24 2.55 -2.69 0.97
CA PRO A 24 1.41 -3.19 0.17
C PRO A 24 0.09 -2.49 0.48
N CYS A 25 -0.06 -1.97 1.70
CA CYS A 25 -1.22 -1.17 2.03
C CYS A 25 -1.25 0.15 1.25
N ASP A 26 -0.10 0.82 1.13
CA ASP A 26 0.01 2.14 0.49
C ASP A 26 0.00 2.04 -1.04
N PHE A 27 0.77 1.13 -1.64
CA PHE A 27 0.85 1.05 -3.10
C PHE A 27 -0.29 0.26 -3.76
N PHE A 28 -1.05 -0.52 -2.99
CA PHE A 28 -2.13 -1.36 -3.53
C PHE A 28 -3.44 -1.23 -2.75
N LEU A 29 -3.46 -1.66 -1.48
CA LEU A 29 -4.72 -1.86 -0.76
C LEU A 29 -5.57 -0.60 -0.67
N TRP A 30 -4.99 0.53 -0.27
CA TRP A 30 -5.72 1.78 -0.12
C TRP A 30 -6.24 2.32 -1.46
N GLY A 31 -5.52 2.10 -2.56
CA GLY A 31 -6.00 2.43 -3.90
C GLY A 31 -7.23 1.60 -4.26
N ALA A 32 -7.12 0.27 -4.12
CA ALA A 32 -8.19 -0.66 -4.45
C ALA A 32 -9.45 -0.46 -3.58
N LEU A 33 -9.27 -0.22 -2.27
CA LEU A 33 -10.38 0.04 -1.36
C LEU A 33 -11.07 1.36 -1.68
N LYS A 34 -10.32 2.44 -1.95
CA LYS A 34 -10.92 3.74 -2.28
C LYS A 34 -11.74 3.67 -3.56
N GLU A 35 -11.24 2.99 -4.60
CA GLU A 35 -11.99 2.80 -5.85
C GLU A 35 -13.34 2.12 -5.60
N ARG A 36 -13.40 1.18 -4.65
CA ARG A 36 -14.63 0.47 -4.31
C ARG A 36 -15.55 1.24 -3.37
N ILE A 37 -15.00 1.85 -2.33
CA ILE A 37 -15.73 2.65 -1.35
C ILE A 37 -16.41 3.83 -2.06
N TYR A 38 -15.66 4.56 -2.87
CA TYR A 38 -16.14 5.77 -3.54
C TYR A 38 -16.69 5.50 -4.95
N PHE A 39 -16.96 4.24 -5.31
CA PHE A 39 -17.63 3.92 -6.59
C PHE A 39 -19.00 4.60 -6.66
N ASN A 40 -19.73 4.60 -5.54
CA ASN A 40 -20.97 5.35 -5.37
C ASN A 40 -20.73 6.57 -4.47
N ARG A 41 -21.59 7.57 -4.59
CA ARG A 41 -21.61 8.70 -3.67
C ARG A 41 -22.02 8.20 -2.28
N ILE A 42 -21.25 8.61 -1.28
CA ILE A 42 -21.53 8.36 0.14
C ILE A 42 -21.98 9.68 0.76
N GLU A 43 -23.09 9.68 1.49
CA GLU A 43 -23.68 10.89 2.08
C GLU A 43 -23.62 10.90 3.61
N THR A 44 -23.47 9.73 4.23
CA THR A 44 -23.42 9.61 5.69
C THR A 44 -22.19 8.84 6.19
N GLN A 45 -21.86 9.01 7.47
CA GLN A 45 -20.79 8.25 8.11
C GLN A 45 -21.12 6.74 8.17
N ASP A 46 -22.38 6.40 8.48
CA ASP A 46 -22.81 5.00 8.58
C ASP A 46 -22.67 4.26 7.24
N GLU A 47 -23.03 4.92 6.13
CA GLU A 47 -22.81 4.41 4.78
C GLU A 47 -21.31 4.21 4.50
N LEU A 48 -20.45 5.14 4.94
CA LEU A 48 -19.00 5.01 4.77
C LEU A 48 -18.46 3.78 5.51
N GLU A 49 -18.88 3.58 6.76
CA GLU A 49 -18.47 2.43 7.57
C GLU A 49 -18.92 1.11 6.95
N GLU A 50 -20.16 1.05 6.44
CA GLU A 50 -20.68 -0.11 5.73
C GLU A 50 -19.89 -0.38 4.44
N GLN A 51 -19.63 0.65 3.63
CA GLN A 51 -18.86 0.49 2.38
C GLN A 51 -17.42 0.05 2.65
N ILE A 52 -16.80 0.51 3.73
CA ILE A 52 -15.48 0.02 4.15
C ILE A 52 -15.53 -1.48 4.46
N ALA A 53 -16.49 -1.93 5.27
CA ALA A 53 -16.66 -3.34 5.61
C ALA A 53 -16.90 -4.21 4.36
N ILE A 54 -17.76 -3.75 3.45
CA ILE A 54 -18.01 -4.41 2.16
C ILE A 54 -16.74 -4.46 1.33
N ALA A 55 -15.99 -3.35 1.21
CA ALA A 55 -14.77 -3.31 0.41
C ALA A 55 -13.71 -4.29 0.91
N PHE A 56 -13.52 -4.42 2.22
CA PHE A 56 -12.60 -5.40 2.81
C PHE A 56 -13.04 -6.84 2.61
N THR A 57 -14.33 -7.15 2.84
CA THR A 57 -14.85 -8.52 2.72
C THR A 57 -14.89 -9.03 1.28
N THR A 58 -15.08 -8.13 0.32
CA THR A 58 -15.11 -8.45 -1.11
C THR A 58 -13.74 -8.42 -1.78
N THR A 59 -12.73 -7.84 -1.13
CA THR A 59 -11.34 -7.85 -1.63
C THR A 59 -10.81 -9.28 -1.63
N GLN A 60 -10.41 -9.76 -2.81
CA GLN A 60 -9.91 -11.13 -2.95
C GLN A 60 -8.57 -11.29 -2.23
N ARG A 61 -8.48 -12.33 -1.37
CA ARG A 61 -7.23 -12.68 -0.68
C ARG A 61 -6.05 -12.89 -1.63
N GLN A 62 -6.31 -13.35 -2.86
CA GLN A 62 -5.28 -13.54 -3.86
C GLN A 62 -4.61 -12.22 -4.27
N HIS A 63 -5.39 -11.12 -4.37
CA HIS A 63 -4.82 -9.81 -4.69
C HIS A 63 -3.90 -9.31 -3.58
N ILE A 64 -4.28 -9.52 -2.31
CA ILE A 64 -3.43 -9.19 -1.16
C ILE A 64 -2.15 -10.02 -1.20
N ARG A 65 -2.24 -11.33 -1.46
CA ARG A 65 -1.05 -12.20 -1.59
C ARG A 65 -0.13 -11.76 -2.72
N ASN A 66 -0.69 -11.38 -3.88
CA ASN A 66 0.09 -10.88 -5.00
C ASN A 66 0.79 -9.56 -4.65
N ALA A 67 0.08 -8.62 -4.01
CA ALA A 67 0.64 -7.35 -3.58
C ALA A 67 1.80 -7.57 -2.58
N THR A 68 1.59 -8.38 -1.55
CA THR A 68 2.65 -8.72 -0.58
C THR A 68 3.83 -9.44 -1.24
N GLY A 69 3.57 -10.37 -2.15
CA GLY A 69 4.63 -11.05 -2.92
C GLY A 69 5.40 -10.12 -3.86
N SER A 70 4.77 -9.03 -4.33
CA SER A 70 5.42 -8.06 -5.22
C SER A 70 6.45 -7.17 -4.53
N VAL A 71 6.51 -7.15 -3.19
CA VAL A 71 7.47 -6.32 -2.44
C VAL A 71 8.90 -6.64 -2.84
N ALA A 72 9.27 -7.91 -2.94
CA ALA A 72 10.63 -8.30 -3.34
C ALA A 72 10.98 -7.82 -4.77
N TYR A 73 10.02 -7.92 -5.69
CA TYR A 73 10.17 -7.40 -7.05
C TYR A 73 10.34 -5.88 -7.08
N ARG A 74 9.52 -5.15 -6.32
CA ARG A 74 9.61 -3.69 -6.15
C ARG A 74 10.95 -3.26 -5.56
N THR A 75 11.46 -4.00 -4.57
CA THR A 75 12.81 -3.80 -4.02
C THR A 75 13.88 -3.96 -5.09
N ASN A 76 13.80 -5.00 -5.92
CA ASN A 76 14.75 -5.18 -7.02
C ASN A 76 14.70 -4.02 -8.02
N LYS A 77 13.50 -3.54 -8.37
CA LYS A 77 13.33 -2.38 -9.26
C LYS A 77 13.86 -1.08 -8.67
N CYS A 78 13.72 -0.88 -7.37
CA CYS A 78 14.33 0.26 -6.70
C CYS A 78 15.86 0.18 -6.69
N LEU A 79 16.43 -1.01 -6.52
CA LEU A 79 17.88 -1.23 -6.63
C LEU A 79 18.39 -0.95 -8.05
N GLU A 80 17.68 -1.40 -9.08
CA GLU A 80 17.98 -1.07 -10.49
C GLU A 80 17.97 0.45 -10.73
N ALA A 81 17.09 1.18 -10.03
CA ALA A 81 16.99 2.64 -10.05
C ALA A 81 17.94 3.36 -9.06
N ASN A 82 18.88 2.66 -8.41
CA ASN A 82 19.78 3.20 -7.38
C ASN A 82 19.05 3.95 -6.24
N GLY A 83 17.87 3.46 -5.82
CA GLY A 83 17.06 4.09 -4.79
C GLY A 83 16.13 5.20 -5.30
N GLY A 84 16.09 5.45 -6.61
CA GLY A 84 15.21 6.44 -7.24
C GLY A 84 13.79 5.92 -7.54
N HIS A 85 13.00 6.76 -8.23
CA HIS A 85 11.66 6.37 -8.69
C HIS A 85 11.74 5.26 -9.76
N PHE A 86 11.02 4.17 -9.53
CA PHE A 86 11.07 2.98 -10.37
C PHE A 86 9.69 2.60 -10.93
N GLN A 87 8.67 3.45 -10.76
CA GLN A 87 7.33 3.20 -11.29
C GLN A 87 7.31 3.01 -12.81
N HIS A 88 8.25 3.61 -13.56
CA HIS A 88 8.37 3.41 -15.01
C HIS A 88 8.94 2.04 -15.41
N LEU A 89 9.49 1.28 -14.43
CA LEU A 89 10.13 -0.03 -14.62
C LEU A 89 9.20 -1.19 -14.18
N MET A 90 8.00 -0.88 -13.69
CA MET A 90 6.98 -1.84 -13.26
C MET A 90 5.92 -2.04 -14.33
#